data_AF-A0A838AGE0-F1
#
_entry.id   AF-A0A838AGE0-F1
#
_cell.length_a   1.000
_cell.length_b   1.000
_cell.length_c   1.000
_cell.angle_alpha   90.00
_cell.angle_beta   90.00
_cell.angle_gamma   90.00
#
_symmetry.space_group_name_H-M   'P 1'
#
loop_
_entity.id
_entity.type
_entity.pdbx_description
1 polymer ?
#
loop_
_entity_poly.entity_id
_entity_poly.type
_entity_poly.pdbx_seq_one_letter_code
_entity_poly.pdbx_strand_id
1 'polypeptide(L)'
;MALINSLYIVAFALFIYGLMQMRGPRTAVAGNWVAAAGMGLAVVATLLIEGMGNWLLIGLGIAIGTVISIPAAYRVKMTAMPQMVALFNGLGGGAIALISWAQFRDTAGYAHEPVHAVIASLFAALVGSISFWGSLVAYAKLQELLPGKPLTLGRAQQPVNLALIVAAIAAAVVITTGGAAGWWMIALLAAAALIGLIVVLPIGGADMPVVISLLNALTGLSAAAKGIALDNTALIVAGMIVGASGSILTSLMAQAMNRSIPAIIAGGFGGTTTTSSSSGGSDRPIRSTSAADTAIQLAYASKVVVVPGYGMAVAQAQHAVKEIATLLETKNIDITFAIHPVAGRMPGHMNVLLAEAD
;
A
#
# COMPACT_ATOMS: atom_id res chain seq x y z
N MET A 1 20.94 9.13 -25.88
CA MET A 1 19.63 9.70 -25.44
C MET A 1 18.40 9.21 -26.22
N ALA A 2 18.33 9.32 -27.56
CA ALA A 2 17.11 8.96 -28.31
C ALA A 2 16.64 7.50 -28.07
N LEU A 3 17.57 6.54 -28.12
CA LEU A 3 17.28 5.13 -27.84
C LEU A 3 16.69 4.93 -26.43
N ILE A 4 17.27 5.56 -25.41
CA ILE A 4 16.82 5.44 -24.01
C ILE A 4 15.38 5.94 -23.87
N ASN A 5 15.07 7.10 -24.45
CA ASN A 5 13.72 7.65 -24.43
C ASN A 5 12.73 6.74 -25.16
N SER A 6 13.12 6.14 -26.29
CA SER A 6 12.32 5.15 -27.01
C SER A 6 12.11 3.85 -26.22
N LEU A 7 13.07 3.43 -25.41
CA LEU A 7 12.91 2.28 -24.50
C LEU A 7 11.99 2.61 -23.33
N TYR A 8 12.05 3.83 -22.77
CA TYR A 8 11.14 4.29 -21.72
C TYR A 8 9.69 4.37 -22.21
N ILE A 9 9.42 5.13 -23.28
CA ILE A 9 8.70 4.60 -24.44
C ILE A 9 7.86 3.32 -24.30
N VAL A 10 8.49 2.27 -24.81
CA VAL A 10 7.97 0.90 -24.84
C VAL A 10 7.72 0.38 -23.43
N ALA A 11 8.58 0.68 -22.45
CA ALA A 11 8.43 0.20 -21.07
C ALA A 11 7.12 0.67 -20.44
N PHE A 12 6.73 1.93 -20.60
CA PHE A 12 5.45 2.40 -20.08
C PHE A 12 4.25 1.84 -20.85
N ALA A 13 4.38 1.64 -22.16
CA ALA A 13 3.31 1.03 -22.95
C ALA A 13 3.05 -0.39 -22.44
N LEU A 14 4.12 -1.14 -22.11
CA LEU A 14 4.03 -2.44 -21.46
C LEU A 14 3.42 -2.35 -20.06
N PHE A 15 3.78 -1.37 -19.23
CA PHE A 15 3.14 -1.19 -17.92
C PHE A 15 1.63 -0.93 -18.03
N ILE A 16 1.21 -0.02 -18.90
CA ILE A 16 -0.21 0.30 -19.12
C ILE A 16 -0.95 -0.92 -19.66
N TYR A 17 -0.39 -1.60 -20.66
CA TYR A 17 -1.00 -2.79 -21.25
C TYR A 17 -1.07 -3.96 -20.24
N GLY A 18 -0.03 -4.15 -19.43
CA GLY A 18 0.00 -5.14 -18.35
C GLY A 18 -1.08 -4.88 -17.30
N LEU A 19 -1.22 -3.64 -16.84
CA LEU A 19 -2.28 -3.23 -15.90
C LEU A 19 -3.69 -3.40 -16.50
N MET A 20 -3.86 -3.12 -17.79
CA MET A 20 -5.13 -3.33 -18.48
C MET A 20 -5.50 -4.82 -18.53
N GLN A 21 -4.54 -5.70 -18.82
CA GLN A 21 -4.74 -7.15 -18.80
C GLN A 21 -5.02 -7.70 -17.40
N MET A 22 -4.49 -7.09 -16.34
CA MET A 22 -4.77 -7.47 -14.96
C MET A 22 -6.21 -7.19 -14.49
N ARG A 23 -7.03 -6.48 -15.28
CA ARG A 23 -8.46 -6.28 -14.98
C ARG A 23 -9.30 -7.54 -15.16
N GLY A 24 -8.86 -8.48 -16.00
CA GLY A 24 -9.59 -9.71 -16.32
C GLY A 24 -8.92 -10.95 -15.72
N PRO A 25 -9.66 -11.88 -15.09
CA PRO A 25 -9.07 -13.09 -14.50
C PRO A 25 -8.25 -13.93 -15.50
N ARG A 26 -8.75 -14.07 -16.73
CA ARG A 26 -8.10 -14.87 -17.79
C ARG A 26 -6.77 -14.29 -18.26
N THR A 27 -6.64 -12.96 -18.25
CA THR A 27 -5.47 -12.23 -18.76
C THR A 27 -4.53 -11.78 -17.64
N ALA A 28 -4.88 -11.99 -16.37
CA ALA A 28 -4.15 -11.46 -15.23
C ALA A 28 -2.68 -11.92 -15.18
N VAL A 29 -2.43 -13.21 -15.40
CA VAL A 29 -1.08 -13.78 -15.38
C VAL A 29 -0.22 -13.21 -16.52
N ALA A 30 -0.78 -13.15 -17.73
CA ALA A 30 -0.10 -12.56 -18.89
C ALA A 30 0.18 -11.06 -18.66
N GLY A 31 -0.79 -10.34 -18.09
CA GLY A 31 -0.63 -8.94 -17.72
C GLY A 31 0.52 -8.69 -16.75
N ASN A 32 0.68 -9.55 -15.74
CA ASN A 32 1.81 -9.47 -14.81
C ASN A 32 3.16 -9.69 -15.51
N TRP A 33 3.27 -10.67 -16.41
CA TRP A 33 4.48 -10.90 -17.20
C TRP A 33 4.82 -9.72 -18.11
N VAL A 34 3.83 -9.11 -18.75
CA VAL A 34 4.02 -7.91 -19.58
C VAL A 34 4.54 -6.74 -18.73
N ALA A 35 3.96 -6.51 -17.54
CA ALA A 35 4.43 -5.46 -16.63
C ALA A 35 5.87 -5.74 -16.14
N ALA A 36 6.22 -6.98 -15.84
CA ALA A 36 7.58 -7.38 -15.47
C ALA A 36 8.58 -7.14 -16.60
N ALA A 37 8.21 -7.45 -17.85
CA ALA A 37 9.04 -7.14 -19.02
C ALA A 37 9.23 -5.62 -19.20
N GLY A 38 8.18 -4.82 -18.97
CA GLY A 38 8.27 -3.36 -18.94
C GLY A 38 9.27 -2.85 -17.89
N MET A 39 9.24 -3.40 -16.68
CA MET A 39 10.23 -3.07 -15.63
C MET A 39 11.64 -3.45 -16.02
N GLY A 40 11.85 -4.66 -16.56
CA GLY A 40 13.16 -5.09 -17.04
C GLY A 40 13.71 -4.16 -18.12
N LEU A 41 12.86 -3.75 -19.07
CA LEU A 41 13.22 -2.81 -20.12
C LEU A 41 13.60 -1.43 -19.57
N ALA A 42 12.85 -0.91 -18.59
CA ALA A 42 13.14 0.37 -17.94
C ALA A 42 14.48 0.34 -17.18
N VAL A 43 14.78 -0.76 -16.48
CA VAL A 43 16.08 -0.95 -15.81
C VAL A 43 17.20 -0.96 -16.84
N VAL A 44 17.09 -1.76 -17.91
CA VAL A 44 18.11 -1.82 -18.98
C VAL A 44 18.30 -0.45 -19.64
N ALA A 45 17.22 0.26 -19.97
CA ALA A 45 17.30 1.60 -20.54
C ALA A 45 18.04 2.58 -19.63
N THR A 46 17.79 2.51 -18.31
CA THR A 46 18.48 3.33 -17.32
C THR A 46 19.96 2.99 -17.27
N LEU A 47 20.32 1.69 -17.33
CA LEU A 47 21.72 1.25 -17.34
C LEU A 47 22.51 1.71 -18.57
N LEU A 48 21.84 2.09 -19.65
CA LEU A 48 22.47 2.61 -20.88
C LEU A 48 22.72 4.13 -20.86
N ILE A 49 22.37 4.83 -19.77
CA ILE A 49 22.63 6.26 -19.63
C ILE A 49 24.14 6.53 -19.68
N GLU A 50 24.54 7.44 -20.56
CA GLU A 50 25.94 7.87 -20.70
C GLU A 50 26.45 8.46 -19.39
N GLY A 51 27.67 8.06 -18.99
CA GLY A 51 28.25 8.48 -17.71
C GLY A 51 27.86 7.60 -16.51
N MET A 52 27.10 6.51 -16.73
CA MET A 52 26.85 5.53 -15.66
C MET A 52 28.15 4.87 -15.17
N GLY A 53 28.42 5.05 -13.89
CA GLY A 53 29.56 4.47 -13.17
C GLY A 53 29.14 3.51 -12.06
N ASN A 54 30.08 3.16 -11.20
CA ASN A 54 29.84 2.37 -9.98
C ASN A 54 29.10 1.05 -10.20
N TRP A 55 29.37 0.38 -11.33
CA TRP A 55 28.75 -0.89 -11.73
C TRP A 55 28.74 -1.95 -10.62
N LEU A 56 29.81 -2.02 -9.82
CA LEU A 56 29.89 -2.94 -8.68
C LEU A 56 28.83 -2.63 -7.62
N LEU A 57 28.61 -1.35 -7.26
CA LEU A 57 27.61 -0.95 -6.27
C LEU A 57 26.19 -1.14 -6.82
N ILE A 58 25.95 -0.85 -8.09
CA ILE A 58 24.66 -1.09 -8.76
C ILE A 58 24.34 -2.58 -8.75
N GLY A 59 25.28 -3.41 -9.21
CA GLY A 59 25.14 -4.87 -9.23
C GLY A 59 24.93 -5.46 -7.85
N LEU A 60 25.68 -4.97 -6.85
CA LEU A 60 25.53 -5.39 -5.45
C LEU A 60 24.17 -4.98 -4.87
N GLY A 61 23.69 -3.77 -5.17
CA GLY A 61 22.35 -3.31 -4.74
C GLY A 61 21.24 -4.19 -5.32
N ILE A 62 21.29 -4.50 -6.61
CA ILE A 62 20.35 -5.41 -7.28
C ILE A 62 20.46 -6.82 -6.67
N ALA A 63 21.67 -7.33 -6.45
CA ALA A 63 21.90 -8.65 -5.87
C ALA A 63 21.34 -8.76 -4.44
N ILE A 64 21.63 -7.78 -3.57
CA ILE A 64 21.10 -7.78 -2.21
C ILE A 64 19.57 -7.67 -2.22
N GLY A 65 19.02 -6.74 -3.01
CA GLY A 65 17.57 -6.57 -3.12
C GLY A 65 16.87 -7.85 -3.58
N THR A 66 17.39 -8.50 -4.63
CA THR A 66 16.83 -9.75 -5.16
C THR A 66 16.96 -10.92 -4.18
N VAL A 67 18.13 -11.10 -3.55
CA VAL A 67 18.39 -12.18 -2.58
C VAL A 67 17.50 -12.06 -1.35
N ILE A 68 17.16 -10.85 -0.91
CA ILE A 68 16.27 -10.64 0.24
C ILE A 68 14.80 -10.74 -0.18
N SER A 69 14.40 -10.05 -1.25
CA SER A 69 12.99 -9.90 -1.61
C SER A 69 12.38 -11.15 -2.23
N ILE A 70 13.12 -11.92 -3.04
CA ILE A 70 12.59 -13.10 -3.73
C ILE A 70 12.20 -14.19 -2.71
N PRO A 71 13.07 -14.63 -1.78
CA PRO A 71 12.70 -15.64 -0.79
C PRO A 71 11.59 -15.15 0.15
N ALA A 72 11.60 -13.86 0.52
CA ALA A 72 10.55 -13.28 1.35
C ALA A 72 9.18 -13.34 0.64
N ALA A 73 9.12 -13.03 -0.66
CA ALA A 73 7.89 -13.09 -1.44
C ALA A 73 7.35 -14.53 -1.59
N TYR A 74 8.23 -15.52 -1.81
CA TYR A 74 7.80 -16.92 -1.99
C TYR A 74 7.40 -17.64 -0.70
N ARG A 75 7.88 -17.21 0.47
CA ARG A 75 7.64 -17.90 1.74
C ARG A 75 6.47 -17.36 2.56
N VAL A 76 5.88 -16.24 2.13
CA VAL A 76 4.77 -15.61 2.86
C VAL A 76 3.47 -16.37 2.58
N LYS A 77 2.74 -16.68 3.66
CA LYS A 77 1.41 -17.28 3.59
C LYS A 77 0.39 -16.30 3.00
N MET A 78 -0.59 -16.79 2.25
CA MET A 78 -1.62 -15.95 1.63
C MET A 78 -2.41 -15.10 2.62
N THR A 79 -2.61 -15.59 3.85
CA THR A 79 -3.24 -14.82 4.94
C THR A 79 -2.43 -13.63 5.42
N ALA A 80 -1.11 -13.65 5.19
CA ALA A 80 -0.14 -12.63 5.55
C ALA A 80 0.22 -11.69 4.38
N MET A 81 -0.48 -11.79 3.25
CA MET A 81 -0.26 -10.90 2.10
C MET A 81 -0.43 -9.40 2.42
N PRO A 82 -1.42 -8.96 3.24
CA PRO A 82 -1.61 -7.54 3.52
C PRO A 82 -0.36 -6.85 4.10
N GLN A 83 0.32 -7.48 5.07
CA GLN A 83 1.52 -6.90 5.66
C GLN A 83 2.71 -6.88 4.69
N MET A 84 2.85 -7.88 3.81
CA MET A 84 3.93 -7.87 2.84
C MET A 84 3.76 -6.75 1.81
N VAL A 85 2.53 -6.50 1.36
CA VAL A 85 2.22 -5.36 0.50
C VAL A 85 2.57 -4.05 1.20
N ALA A 86 2.25 -3.90 2.49
CA ALA A 86 2.63 -2.73 3.28
C ALA A 86 4.16 -2.54 3.31
N LEU A 87 4.92 -3.61 3.58
CA LEU A 87 6.37 -3.57 3.67
C LEU A 87 7.02 -3.18 2.33
N PHE A 88 6.62 -3.83 1.23
CA PHE A 88 7.18 -3.53 -0.10
C PHE A 88 6.83 -2.12 -0.56
N ASN A 89 5.60 -1.65 -0.28
CA ASN A 89 5.25 -0.25 -0.53
C ASN A 89 6.16 0.71 0.24
N GLY A 90 6.37 0.43 1.53
CA GLY A 90 7.25 1.23 2.38
C GLY A 90 8.65 1.34 1.77
N LEU A 91 9.26 0.22 1.40
CA LEU A 91 10.60 0.19 0.77
C LEU A 91 10.68 1.05 -0.49
N GLY A 92 9.61 1.09 -1.31
CA GLY A 92 9.52 2.00 -2.45
C GLY A 92 9.57 3.49 -2.05
N GLY A 93 8.78 3.88 -1.04
CA GLY A 93 8.82 5.24 -0.48
C GLY A 93 10.18 5.60 0.12
N GLY A 94 10.82 4.65 0.80
CA GLY A 94 12.14 4.80 1.39
C GLY A 94 13.23 5.00 0.32
N ALA A 95 13.15 4.25 -0.79
CA ALA A 95 14.03 4.43 -1.93
C ALA A 95 13.91 5.87 -2.49
N ILE A 96 12.69 6.39 -2.68
CA ILE A 96 12.47 7.75 -3.16
C ILE A 96 13.07 8.79 -2.21
N ALA A 97 12.89 8.62 -0.90
CA ALA A 97 13.50 9.49 0.10
C ALA A 97 15.04 9.48 0.04
N LEU A 98 15.65 8.31 -0.14
CA LEU A 98 17.10 8.15 -0.30
C LEU A 98 17.61 8.75 -1.62
N ILE A 99 16.87 8.61 -2.72
CA ILE A 99 17.24 9.24 -4.01
C ILE A 99 17.14 10.78 -3.90
N SER A 100 16.19 11.31 -3.13
CA SER A 100 16.15 12.75 -2.82
C SER A 100 17.29 13.22 -1.94
N TRP A 101 17.69 12.43 -0.93
CA TRP A 101 18.90 12.70 -0.15
C TRP A 101 20.15 12.69 -1.03
N ALA A 102 20.28 11.70 -1.91
CA ALA A 102 21.41 11.58 -2.82
C ALA A 102 21.49 12.79 -3.77
N GLN A 103 20.37 13.19 -4.41
CA GLN A 103 20.35 14.38 -5.29
C GLN A 103 20.74 15.65 -4.53
N PHE A 104 20.23 15.85 -3.31
CA PHE A 104 20.61 17.00 -2.48
C PHE A 104 22.12 17.05 -2.21
N ARG A 105 22.73 15.89 -1.92
CA ARG A 105 24.18 15.81 -1.66
C ARG A 105 25.01 16.04 -2.91
N ASP A 106 24.58 15.50 -4.04
CA ASP A 106 25.28 15.60 -5.32
C ASP A 106 25.23 17.02 -5.90
N THR A 107 24.10 17.72 -5.72
CA THR A 107 23.88 19.09 -6.21
C THR A 107 24.34 20.18 -5.24
N ALA A 108 25.16 19.82 -4.23
CA ALA A 108 25.63 20.73 -3.17
C ALA A 108 24.48 21.52 -2.50
N GLY A 109 23.39 20.84 -2.18
CA GLY A 109 22.20 21.43 -1.59
C GLY A 109 21.29 22.14 -2.60
N TYR A 110 21.17 21.61 -3.82
CA TYR A 110 20.38 22.16 -4.92
C TYR A 110 20.83 23.53 -5.43
N ALA A 111 22.10 23.89 -5.27
CA ALA A 111 22.60 25.25 -5.54
C ALA A 111 22.38 25.74 -6.97
N HIS A 112 22.28 24.83 -7.95
CA HIS A 112 22.15 25.16 -9.38
C HIS A 112 20.93 24.49 -10.03
N GLU A 113 20.06 23.90 -9.22
CA GLU A 113 18.87 23.21 -9.72
C GLU A 113 17.73 24.21 -9.90
N PRO A 114 16.91 24.05 -10.95
CA PRO A 114 15.77 24.92 -11.15
C PRO A 114 14.75 24.71 -10.02
N VAL A 115 14.12 25.80 -9.56
CA VAL A 115 13.24 25.80 -8.38
C VAL A 115 12.13 24.72 -8.45
N HIS A 116 11.58 24.45 -9.64
CA HIS A 116 10.56 23.42 -9.81
C HIS A 116 11.09 22.00 -9.52
N ALA A 117 12.34 21.69 -9.90
CA ALA A 117 12.97 20.40 -9.62
C ALA A 117 13.29 20.27 -8.12
N VAL A 118 13.73 21.36 -7.48
CA VAL A 118 13.97 21.40 -6.02
C VAL A 118 12.68 21.12 -5.25
N ILE A 119 11.60 21.83 -5.57
CA ILE A 119 10.28 21.63 -4.94
C ILE A 119 9.81 20.19 -5.14
N ALA A 120 9.92 19.66 -6.36
CA ALA A 120 9.50 18.30 -6.67
C ALA A 120 10.33 17.24 -5.92
N SER A 121 11.65 17.43 -5.78
CA SER A 121 12.53 16.53 -5.02
C SER A 121 12.27 16.58 -3.52
N LEU A 122 12.00 17.77 -2.96
CA LEU A 122 11.66 17.95 -1.54
C LEU A 122 10.27 17.36 -1.21
N PHE A 123 9.29 17.54 -2.09
CA PHE A 123 8.00 16.86 -1.98
C PHE A 123 8.17 15.34 -2.02
N ALA A 124 8.98 14.83 -2.96
CA ALA A 124 9.28 13.41 -3.04
C ALA A 124 9.97 12.87 -1.77
N ALA A 125 10.91 13.63 -1.19
CA ALA A 125 11.58 13.28 0.06
C ALA A 125 10.59 13.19 1.24
N LEU A 126 9.75 14.21 1.39
CA LEU A 126 8.74 14.32 2.43
C LEU A 126 7.73 13.17 2.34
N VAL A 127 7.10 13.01 1.19
CA VAL A 127 6.03 12.02 0.99
C VAL A 127 6.59 10.59 0.94
N GLY A 128 7.77 10.39 0.36
CA GLY A 128 8.48 9.11 0.38
C GLY A 128 8.82 8.66 1.79
N SER A 129 9.36 9.56 2.63
CA SER A 129 9.69 9.25 4.03
C SER A 129 8.43 8.99 4.87
N ILE A 130 7.38 9.80 4.73
CA ILE A 130 6.08 9.55 5.38
C ILE A 130 5.55 8.16 5.00
N SER A 131 5.63 7.81 3.71
CA SER A 131 5.14 6.53 3.20
C SER A 131 5.94 5.35 3.75
N PHE A 132 7.28 5.45 3.78
CA PHE A 132 8.15 4.42 4.36
C PHE A 132 7.80 4.15 5.82
N TRP A 133 7.84 5.18 6.66
CA TRP A 133 7.62 5.03 8.10
C TRP A 133 6.18 4.65 8.44
N GLY A 134 5.20 5.21 7.72
CA GLY A 134 3.80 4.82 7.86
C GLY A 134 3.54 3.36 7.48
N SER A 135 4.16 2.90 6.39
CA SER A 135 4.07 1.51 5.94
C SER A 135 4.71 0.53 6.92
N LEU A 136 5.80 0.91 7.60
CA LEU A 136 6.40 0.09 8.66
C LEU A 136 5.47 -0.07 9.86
N VAL A 137 4.75 1.00 10.26
CA VAL A 137 3.74 0.89 11.34
C VAL A 137 2.57 0.00 10.89
N ALA A 138 2.10 0.15 9.64
CA ALA A 138 1.05 -0.71 9.10
C ALA A 138 1.48 -2.18 9.07
N TYR A 139 2.70 -2.47 8.60
CA TYR A 139 3.30 -3.80 8.66
C TYR A 139 3.34 -4.35 10.09
N ALA A 140 3.88 -3.56 11.03
CA ALA A 140 4.04 -4.00 12.41
C ALA A 140 2.70 -4.28 13.11
N LYS A 141 1.65 -3.51 12.81
CA LYS A 141 0.29 -3.78 13.32
C LYS A 141 -0.34 -5.02 12.72
N LEU A 142 -0.16 -5.25 11.42
CA LEU A 142 -0.74 -6.41 10.73
C LEU A 142 0.00 -7.71 11.05
N GLN A 143 1.29 -7.62 11.35
CA GLN A 143 2.10 -8.71 11.93
C GLN A 143 1.87 -8.89 13.44
N GLU A 144 1.02 -8.08 14.05
CA GLU A 144 0.72 -8.13 15.49
C GLU A 144 1.96 -7.90 16.39
N LEU A 145 3.02 -7.31 15.83
CA LEU A 145 4.18 -6.78 16.57
C LEU A 145 3.80 -5.52 17.36
N LEU A 146 2.86 -4.74 16.82
CA LEU A 146 2.19 -3.64 17.48
C LEU A 146 0.72 -3.99 17.72
N PRO A 147 0.10 -3.49 18.79
CA PRO A 147 -1.31 -3.77 19.06
C PRO A 147 -2.20 -3.16 17.96
N GLY A 148 -3.23 -3.92 17.55
CA GLY A 148 -4.19 -3.47 16.54
C GLY A 148 -5.14 -2.35 17.00
N LYS A 149 -5.19 -2.06 18.30
CA LYS A 149 -5.98 -0.93 18.83
C LYS A 149 -5.31 0.42 18.50
N PRO A 150 -6.09 1.49 18.26
CA PRO A 150 -5.58 2.86 18.14
C PRO A 150 -4.60 3.24 19.25
N LEU A 151 -3.38 3.65 18.88
CA LEU A 151 -2.39 4.25 19.79
C LEU A 151 -2.34 5.74 19.54
N THR A 152 -2.96 6.53 20.41
CA THR A 152 -3.16 7.97 20.23
C THR A 152 -2.33 8.76 21.24
N LEU A 153 -1.92 9.97 20.85
CA LEU A 153 -1.32 10.97 21.74
C LEU A 153 -2.40 11.82 22.43
N GLY A 154 -3.67 11.38 22.39
CA GLY A 154 -4.81 12.12 22.91
C GLY A 154 -4.93 13.53 22.32
N ARG A 155 -5.15 14.52 23.19
CA ARG A 155 -5.33 15.93 22.79
C ARG A 155 -4.07 16.57 22.19
N ALA A 156 -2.89 16.02 22.47
CA ALA A 156 -1.63 16.54 21.93
C ALA A 156 -1.43 16.16 20.46
N GLN A 157 -2.24 15.26 19.90
CA GLN A 157 -1.94 14.72 18.58
C GLN A 157 -2.05 15.74 17.44
N GLN A 158 -3.16 16.50 17.39
CA GLN A 158 -3.36 17.53 16.38
C GLN A 158 -2.27 18.62 16.43
N PRO A 159 -1.92 19.21 17.59
CA PRO A 159 -0.86 20.21 17.64
C PRO A 159 0.52 19.63 17.30
N VAL A 160 0.82 18.38 17.69
CA VAL A 160 2.09 17.72 17.32
C VAL A 160 2.16 17.47 15.80
N ASN A 161 1.07 16.98 15.20
CA ASN A 161 1.01 16.78 13.75
C ASN A 161 1.23 18.10 13.00
N LEU A 162 0.53 19.16 13.43
CA LEU A 162 0.67 20.48 12.83
C LEU A 162 2.10 21.03 12.98
N ALA A 163 2.68 20.92 14.18
CA ALA A 163 4.04 21.38 14.45
C ALA A 163 5.07 20.65 13.57
N LEU A 164 4.94 19.33 13.40
CA LEU A 164 5.84 18.56 12.55
C LEU A 164 5.70 18.91 11.07
N ILE A 165 4.47 19.12 10.57
CA ILE A 165 4.23 19.56 9.19
C ILE A 165 4.84 20.93 8.95
N VAL A 166 4.62 21.88 9.87
CA VAL A 166 5.22 23.22 9.79
C VAL A 166 6.74 23.14 9.83
N ALA A 167 7.32 22.33 10.69
CA ALA A 167 8.77 22.13 10.75
C ALA A 167 9.34 21.53 9.45
N ALA A 168 8.67 20.53 8.87
CA ALA A 168 9.07 19.94 7.60
C ALA A 168 8.99 20.94 6.44
N ILE A 169 7.92 21.73 6.37
CA ILE A 169 7.75 22.78 5.35
C ILE A 169 8.79 23.89 5.56
N ALA A 170 9.05 24.32 6.79
CA ALA A 170 10.06 25.33 7.09
C ALA A 170 11.45 24.87 6.64
N ALA A 171 11.82 23.61 6.93
CA ALA A 171 13.07 23.03 6.43
C ALA A 171 13.12 23.01 4.90
N ALA A 172 12.03 22.63 4.23
CA ALA A 172 11.94 22.65 2.77
C ALA A 172 12.11 24.06 2.18
N VAL A 173 11.49 25.08 2.80
CA VAL A 173 11.62 26.48 2.38
C VAL A 173 13.06 26.95 2.55
N VAL A 174 13.70 26.66 3.69
CA VAL A 174 15.10 27.06 3.92
C VAL A 174 16.04 26.41 2.90
N ILE A 175 15.83 25.13 2.56
CA ILE A 175 16.61 24.47 1.50
C ILE A 175 16.40 25.19 0.16
N THR A 176 15.15 25.53 -0.17
CA THR A 176 14.80 26.17 -1.46
C THR A 176 15.35 27.60 -1.57
N THR A 177 15.52 28.32 -0.47
CA THR A 177 16.08 29.69 -0.45
C THR A 177 17.61 29.74 -0.38
N GLY A 178 18.29 28.61 -0.55
CA GLY A 178 19.76 28.52 -0.59
C GLY A 178 20.41 27.92 0.65
N GLY A 179 19.64 27.37 1.59
CA GLY A 179 20.13 26.63 2.74
C GLY A 179 20.74 25.28 2.33
N ALA A 180 22.02 25.27 1.96
CA ALA A 180 22.72 24.05 1.53
C ALA A 180 23.20 23.15 2.69
N ALA A 181 22.95 23.53 3.94
CA ALA A 181 23.41 22.77 5.09
C ALA A 181 22.63 21.46 5.21
N GLY A 182 23.34 20.31 5.18
CA GLY A 182 22.72 18.98 5.13
C GLY A 182 21.82 18.64 6.31
N TRP A 183 21.98 19.32 7.45
CA TRP A 183 21.11 19.13 8.60
C TRP A 183 19.65 19.54 8.32
N TRP A 184 19.40 20.49 7.41
CA TRP A 184 18.02 20.85 7.03
C TRP A 184 17.32 19.71 6.32
N MET A 185 18.01 19.02 5.42
CA MET A 185 17.46 17.85 4.75
C MET A 185 17.26 16.69 5.74
N ILE A 186 18.17 16.49 6.69
CA ILE A 186 17.99 15.51 7.77
C ILE A 186 16.77 15.87 8.63
N ALA A 187 16.61 17.14 8.99
CA ALA A 187 15.47 17.62 9.77
C ALA A 187 14.15 17.40 9.02
N LEU A 188 14.11 17.66 7.70
CA LEU A 188 12.96 17.36 6.85
C LEU A 188 12.63 15.87 6.86
N LEU A 189 13.62 15.01 6.63
CA LEU A 189 13.41 13.55 6.60
C LEU A 189 12.99 13.00 7.96
N ALA A 190 13.54 13.52 9.05
CA ALA A 190 13.20 13.14 10.42
C ALA A 190 11.79 13.61 10.80
N ALA A 191 11.42 14.85 10.46
CA ALA A 191 10.07 15.34 10.65
C ALA A 191 9.06 14.51 9.84
N ALA A 192 9.37 14.21 8.57
CA ALA A 192 8.59 13.34 7.71
C ALA A 192 8.43 11.92 8.29
N ALA A 193 9.50 11.37 8.87
CA ALA A 193 9.48 10.08 9.54
C ALA A 193 8.52 10.08 10.73
N LEU A 194 8.64 11.08 11.61
CA LEU A 194 7.76 11.25 12.76
C LEU A 194 6.30 11.45 12.34
N ILE A 195 6.04 12.21 11.28
CA ILE A 195 4.69 12.36 10.70
C ILE A 195 4.16 11.00 10.26
N GLY A 196 4.94 10.22 9.49
CA GLY A 196 4.54 8.88 9.04
C GLY A 196 4.18 7.95 10.20
N LEU A 197 4.99 7.97 11.27
CA LEU A 197 4.72 7.20 12.49
C LEU A 197 3.43 7.66 13.19
N ILE A 198 3.34 8.96 13.49
CA ILE A 198 2.28 9.53 14.33
C ILE A 198 0.94 9.59 13.59
N VAL A 199 0.93 9.62 12.26
CA VAL A 199 -0.31 9.57 11.47
C VAL A 199 -0.90 8.16 11.42
N VAL A 200 -0.07 7.11 11.39
CA VAL A 200 -0.56 5.72 11.24
C VAL A 200 -0.79 5.01 12.58
N LEU A 201 -0.07 5.38 13.64
CA LEU A 201 -0.23 4.81 14.99
C LEU A 201 -1.66 4.90 15.57
N PRO A 202 -2.45 5.96 15.34
CA PRO A 202 -3.81 6.06 15.86
C PRO A 202 -4.84 5.28 15.04
N ILE A 203 -4.50 4.83 13.85
CA ILE A 203 -5.47 4.16 12.98
C ILE A 203 -5.67 2.71 13.45
N GLY A 204 -6.90 2.24 13.54
CA GLY A 204 -7.20 0.88 14.00
C GLY A 204 -6.80 -0.19 12.99
N GLY A 205 -6.53 -1.41 13.46
CA GLY A 205 -6.16 -2.57 12.63
C GLY A 205 -7.20 -2.90 11.54
N ALA A 206 -8.49 -2.68 11.82
CA ALA A 206 -9.58 -2.88 10.86
C ALA A 206 -9.53 -1.90 9.67
N ASP A 207 -8.96 -0.71 9.86
CA ASP A 207 -8.86 0.33 8.84
C ASP A 207 -7.52 0.32 8.10
N MET A 208 -6.56 -0.51 8.56
CA MET A 208 -5.23 -0.66 7.93
C MET A 208 -5.26 -0.91 6.42
N PRO A 209 -6.21 -1.68 5.85
CA PRO A 209 -6.23 -1.89 4.40
C PRO A 209 -6.36 -0.58 3.61
N VAL A 210 -7.17 0.36 4.10
CA VAL A 210 -7.33 1.69 3.47
C VAL A 210 -6.07 2.51 3.62
N VAL A 211 -5.40 2.44 4.77
CA VAL A 211 -4.13 3.13 5.02
C VAL A 211 -3.04 2.63 4.08
N ILE A 212 -2.92 1.32 3.88
CA ILE A 212 -1.95 0.74 2.94
C ILE A 212 -2.19 1.27 1.53
N SER A 213 -3.44 1.27 1.08
CA SER A 213 -3.80 1.79 -0.25
C SER A 213 -3.49 3.29 -0.39
N LEU A 214 -3.75 4.08 0.67
CA LEU A 214 -3.43 5.51 0.69
C LEU A 214 -1.92 5.76 0.62
N LEU A 215 -1.12 5.03 1.43
CA LEU A 215 0.34 5.13 1.41
C LEU A 215 0.92 4.67 0.07
N ASN A 216 0.28 3.72 -0.61
CA ASN A 216 0.63 3.31 -1.97
C ASN A 216 0.36 4.43 -3.00
N ALA A 217 -0.77 5.12 -2.88
CA ALA A 217 -1.04 6.29 -3.70
C ALA A 217 0.00 7.40 -3.49
N LEU A 218 0.37 7.66 -2.23
CA LEU A 218 1.39 8.65 -1.86
C LEU A 218 2.79 8.26 -2.37
N THR A 219 3.13 6.97 -2.34
CA THR A 219 4.40 6.45 -2.88
C THR A 219 4.46 6.63 -4.40
N GLY A 220 3.35 6.42 -5.12
CA GLY A 220 3.26 6.72 -6.55
C GLY A 220 3.43 8.21 -6.86
N LEU A 221 2.75 9.08 -6.11
CA LEU A 221 2.86 10.54 -6.25
C LEU A 221 4.28 11.05 -5.95
N SER A 222 4.94 10.51 -4.92
CA SER A 222 6.33 10.87 -4.60
C SER A 222 7.30 10.39 -5.68
N ALA A 223 7.07 9.21 -6.26
CA ALA A 223 7.84 8.72 -7.40
C ALA A 223 7.68 9.67 -8.59
N ALA A 224 6.44 10.06 -8.92
CA ALA A 224 6.18 10.97 -10.03
C ALA A 224 6.87 12.33 -9.84
N ALA A 225 6.78 12.90 -8.64
CA ALA A 225 7.48 14.15 -8.30
C ALA A 225 9.00 13.99 -8.40
N LYS A 226 9.54 12.84 -7.97
CA LYS A 226 10.96 12.56 -8.14
C LYS A 226 11.35 12.43 -9.61
N GLY A 227 10.48 11.86 -10.43
CA GLY A 227 10.64 11.79 -11.87
C GLY A 227 10.74 13.17 -12.50
N ILE A 228 9.89 14.12 -12.08
CA ILE A 228 9.97 15.52 -12.52
C ILE A 228 11.32 16.13 -12.11
N ALA A 229 11.77 15.89 -10.88
CA ALA A 229 13.04 16.43 -10.37
C ALA A 229 14.29 15.87 -11.04
N LEU A 230 14.20 14.70 -11.69
CA LEU A 230 15.30 14.03 -12.40
C LEU A 230 15.15 14.06 -13.93
N ASP A 231 14.12 14.74 -14.44
CA ASP A 231 13.71 14.69 -15.85
C ASP A 231 13.57 13.24 -16.38
N ASN A 232 13.05 12.34 -15.53
CA ASN A 232 12.91 10.91 -15.83
C ASN A 232 11.45 10.57 -16.15
N THR A 233 11.14 10.50 -17.44
CA THR A 233 9.79 10.20 -17.95
C THR A 233 9.24 8.85 -17.48
N ALA A 234 10.08 7.81 -17.35
CA ALA A 234 9.63 6.50 -16.87
C ALA A 234 9.14 6.57 -15.42
N LEU A 235 9.86 7.29 -14.56
CA LEU A 235 9.49 7.46 -13.15
C LEU A 235 8.24 8.35 -12.99
N ILE A 236 8.08 9.37 -13.84
CA ILE A 236 6.86 10.20 -13.91
C ILE A 236 5.65 9.33 -14.24
N VAL A 237 5.69 8.60 -15.36
CA VAL A 237 4.54 7.83 -15.84
C VAL A 237 4.19 6.70 -14.89
N ALA A 238 5.19 5.90 -14.45
CA ALA A 238 4.96 4.83 -13.51
C ALA A 238 4.39 5.34 -12.17
N GLY A 239 4.97 6.41 -11.63
CA GLY A 239 4.50 7.04 -10.39
C GLY A 239 3.06 7.55 -10.50
N MET A 240 2.72 8.23 -11.59
CA MET A 240 1.36 8.76 -11.81
C MET A 240 0.32 7.65 -11.94
N ILE A 241 0.64 6.56 -12.65
CA ILE A 241 -0.25 5.41 -12.79
C ILE A 241 -0.52 4.76 -11.43
N VAL A 242 0.53 4.51 -10.63
CA VAL A 242 0.41 3.94 -9.29
C VAL A 242 -0.35 4.89 -8.36
N GLY A 243 -0.04 6.18 -8.39
CA GLY A 243 -0.69 7.21 -7.58
C GLY A 243 -2.19 7.33 -7.86
N ALA A 244 -2.57 7.37 -9.14
CA ALA A 244 -3.97 7.41 -9.55
C ALA A 244 -4.72 6.12 -9.19
N SER A 245 -4.14 4.95 -9.51
CA SER A 245 -4.75 3.65 -9.17
C SER A 245 -4.93 3.48 -7.67
N GLY A 246 -3.91 3.84 -6.88
CA GLY A 246 -3.98 3.79 -5.42
C GLY A 246 -5.03 4.75 -4.86
N SER A 247 -5.16 5.95 -5.41
CA SER A 247 -6.17 6.93 -4.98
C SER A 247 -7.60 6.42 -5.24
N ILE A 248 -7.83 5.85 -6.43
CA ILE A 248 -9.12 5.25 -6.81
C ILE A 248 -9.44 4.07 -5.89
N LEU A 249 -8.49 3.15 -5.69
CA LEU A 249 -8.67 1.99 -4.82
C LEU A 249 -8.99 2.42 -3.38
N THR A 250 -8.26 3.42 -2.85
CA THR A 250 -8.49 3.96 -1.51
C THR A 250 -9.91 4.51 -1.37
N SER A 251 -10.40 5.23 -2.38
CA SER A 251 -11.77 5.76 -2.42
C SER A 251 -12.82 4.64 -2.44
N LEU A 252 -12.64 3.63 -3.30
CA LEU A 252 -13.56 2.50 -3.40
C LEU A 252 -13.63 1.70 -2.10
N MET A 253 -12.47 1.49 -1.43
CA MET A 253 -12.43 0.81 -0.15
C MET A 253 -13.13 1.60 0.95
N ALA A 254 -12.86 2.91 1.05
CA ALA A 254 -13.50 3.78 2.03
C ALA A 254 -15.04 3.80 1.85
N GLN A 255 -15.51 3.92 0.61
CA GLN A 255 -16.94 3.84 0.27
C GLN A 255 -17.54 2.49 0.67
N ALA A 256 -16.87 1.38 0.37
CA ALA A 256 -17.34 0.06 0.75
C ALA A 256 -17.35 -0.19 2.28
N MET A 257 -16.61 0.62 3.05
CA MET A 257 -16.63 0.63 4.52
C MET A 257 -17.65 1.62 5.10
N ASN A 258 -18.42 2.35 4.28
CA ASN A 258 -19.30 3.44 4.70
C ASN A 258 -18.59 4.49 5.59
N ARG A 259 -17.31 4.75 5.32
CA ARG A 259 -16.50 5.75 6.05
C ARG A 259 -15.79 6.67 5.06
N SER A 260 -15.66 7.94 5.41
CA SER A 260 -14.88 8.89 4.59
C SER A 260 -13.38 8.75 4.87
N ILE A 261 -12.52 9.04 3.89
CA ILE A 261 -11.06 9.02 4.07
C ILE A 261 -10.62 9.92 5.24
N PRO A 262 -11.11 11.17 5.38
CA PRO A 262 -10.80 11.98 6.55
C PRO A 262 -11.24 11.34 7.86
N ALA A 263 -12.38 10.64 7.91
CA ALA A 263 -12.84 9.96 9.12
C ALA A 263 -12.02 8.69 9.45
N ILE A 264 -11.35 8.09 8.46
CA ILE A 264 -10.43 6.97 8.68
C ILE A 264 -9.10 7.47 9.24
N ILE A 265 -8.56 8.55 8.64
CA ILE A 265 -7.33 9.19 9.11
C ILE A 265 -7.54 9.86 10.47
N ALA A 266 -8.67 10.56 10.65
CA ALA A 266 -8.99 11.33 11.87
C ALA A 266 -9.74 10.56 12.95
N GLY A 267 -10.35 9.42 12.63
CA GLY A 267 -11.02 8.55 13.61
C GLY A 267 -10.07 8.03 14.69
N GLY A 268 -8.77 7.98 14.40
CA GLY A 268 -7.73 7.70 15.39
C GLY A 268 -7.35 8.90 16.26
N PHE A 269 -7.59 10.14 15.82
CA PHE A 269 -7.14 11.36 16.51
C PHE A 269 -8.14 11.89 17.54
N GLY A 270 -9.03 11.04 18.05
CA GLY A 270 -10.01 11.43 19.07
C GLY A 270 -11.07 12.41 18.56
N GLY A 271 -11.49 12.28 17.29
CA GLY A 271 -12.64 13.01 16.76
C GLY A 271 -13.87 12.81 17.65
N THR A 272 -14.66 13.87 17.81
CA THR A 272 -15.87 13.93 18.65
C THR A 272 -16.59 12.59 18.56
N THR A 273 -16.69 11.90 19.71
CA THR A 273 -17.75 10.94 19.94
C THR A 273 -19.02 11.62 19.48
N THR A 274 -19.47 11.35 18.25
CA THR A 274 -20.90 11.32 17.98
C THR A 274 -21.40 10.45 19.09
N THR A 275 -22.09 11.09 20.04
CA THR A 275 -22.90 10.43 21.05
C THR A 275 -23.54 9.29 20.30
N SER A 276 -23.10 8.06 20.58
CA SER A 276 -23.83 6.90 20.12
C SER A 276 -25.24 7.22 20.59
N SER A 277 -26.14 7.52 19.65
CA SER A 277 -27.55 7.27 19.90
C SER A 277 -27.52 5.89 20.54
N SER A 278 -28.02 5.81 21.76
CA SER A 278 -28.21 4.53 22.42
C SER A 278 -28.96 3.69 21.40
N SER A 279 -28.24 2.87 20.64
CA SER A 279 -28.85 1.81 19.85
C SER A 279 -29.45 0.99 20.95
N GLY A 280 -30.75 1.20 21.21
CA GLY A 280 -31.47 0.50 22.26
C GLY A 280 -31.06 -0.93 22.11
N GLY A 281 -30.29 -1.42 23.08
CA GLY A 281 -29.68 -2.73 23.02
C GLY A 281 -30.85 -3.65 22.80
N SER A 282 -31.01 -4.16 21.59
CA SER A 282 -32.03 -5.15 21.36
C SER A 282 -31.46 -6.37 22.04
N ASP A 283 -31.83 -6.59 23.31
CA ASP A 283 -31.70 -7.84 24.05
C ASP A 283 -32.54 -8.89 23.33
N ARG A 284 -32.16 -9.19 22.08
CA ARG A 284 -32.73 -10.26 21.29
C ARG A 284 -32.04 -11.54 21.75
N PRO A 285 -32.79 -12.58 22.13
CA PRO A 285 -32.19 -13.82 22.57
C PRO A 285 -31.34 -14.42 21.45
N ILE A 286 -30.09 -14.76 21.77
CA ILE A 286 -29.19 -15.49 20.89
C ILE A 286 -29.74 -16.91 20.75
N ARG A 287 -30.01 -17.36 19.51
CA ARG A 287 -30.37 -18.75 19.23
C ARG A 287 -29.10 -19.53 18.92
N SER A 288 -28.75 -20.47 19.79
CA SER A 288 -27.67 -21.43 19.55
C SER A 288 -28.18 -22.65 18.79
N THR A 289 -27.31 -23.28 18.00
CA THR A 289 -27.59 -24.53 17.28
C THR A 289 -26.32 -25.39 17.29
N SER A 290 -26.46 -26.70 17.05
CA SER A 290 -25.33 -27.61 16.94
C SER A 290 -24.86 -27.75 15.48
N ALA A 291 -23.62 -28.23 15.28
CA ALA A 291 -23.11 -28.53 13.94
C ALA A 291 -23.95 -29.62 13.24
N ALA A 292 -24.45 -30.60 14.00
CA ALA A 292 -25.31 -31.65 13.47
C ALA A 292 -26.66 -31.10 12.97
N ASP A 293 -27.30 -30.22 13.75
CA ASP A 293 -28.56 -29.58 13.36
C ASP A 293 -28.37 -28.70 12.11
N THR A 294 -27.24 -28.00 12.02
CA THR A 294 -26.88 -27.20 10.85
C THR A 294 -26.67 -28.08 9.61
N ALA A 295 -26.02 -29.24 9.77
CA ALA A 295 -25.83 -30.19 8.67
C ALA A 295 -27.17 -30.76 8.16
N ILE A 296 -28.13 -31.00 9.06
CA ILE A 296 -29.49 -31.41 8.67
C ILE A 296 -30.17 -30.31 7.86
N GLN A 297 -30.11 -29.06 8.31
CA GLN A 297 -30.67 -27.92 7.57
C GLN A 297 -30.04 -27.77 6.18
N LEU A 298 -28.72 -27.92 6.08
CA LEU A 298 -28.00 -27.86 4.80
C LEU A 298 -28.38 -29.02 3.87
N ALA A 299 -28.60 -30.24 4.40
CA ALA A 299 -28.92 -31.42 3.58
C ALA A 299 -30.29 -31.35 2.89
N TYR A 300 -31.23 -30.55 3.42
CA TYR A 300 -32.56 -30.34 2.85
C TYR A 300 -32.72 -28.97 2.19
N ALA A 301 -31.67 -28.16 2.14
CA ALA A 301 -31.70 -26.87 1.46
C ALA A 301 -31.71 -27.06 -0.07
N SER A 302 -32.44 -26.18 -0.77
CA SER A 302 -32.36 -26.10 -2.25
C SER A 302 -31.26 -25.15 -2.71
N LYS A 303 -30.96 -24.13 -1.91
CA LYS A 303 -29.95 -23.12 -2.20
C LYS A 303 -29.23 -22.68 -0.92
N VAL A 304 -27.92 -22.62 -0.98
CA VAL A 304 -27.04 -22.20 0.12
C VAL A 304 -26.17 -21.04 -0.36
N VAL A 305 -26.14 -19.97 0.43
CA VAL A 305 -25.26 -18.82 0.18
C VAL A 305 -24.25 -18.72 1.32
N VAL A 306 -22.98 -18.94 1.00
CA VAL A 306 -21.87 -18.83 1.95
C VAL A 306 -21.36 -17.39 1.95
N VAL A 307 -21.37 -16.74 3.12
CA VAL A 307 -20.84 -15.38 3.31
C VAL A 307 -19.54 -15.46 4.11
N PRO A 308 -18.37 -15.60 3.45
CA PRO A 308 -17.11 -15.72 4.15
C PRO A 308 -16.69 -14.39 4.80
N GLY A 309 -16.04 -14.48 5.94
CA GLY A 309 -15.48 -13.33 6.67
C GLY A 309 -14.06 -13.61 7.16
N TYR A 310 -13.43 -12.61 7.78
CA TYR A 310 -12.04 -12.73 8.24
C TYR A 310 -11.81 -13.89 9.23
N GLY A 311 -12.83 -14.26 10.02
CA GLY A 311 -12.76 -15.40 10.94
C GLY A 311 -12.45 -16.74 10.23
N MET A 312 -12.94 -16.93 9.00
CA MET A 312 -12.63 -18.10 8.18
C MET A 312 -11.12 -18.18 7.87
N ALA A 313 -10.52 -17.05 7.52
CA ALA A 313 -9.10 -16.96 7.21
C ALA A 313 -8.22 -17.23 8.44
N VAL A 314 -8.58 -16.66 9.60
CA VAL A 314 -7.82 -16.88 10.85
C VAL A 314 -7.89 -18.34 11.29
N ALA A 315 -9.07 -18.97 11.17
CA ALA A 315 -9.25 -20.37 11.51
C ALA A 315 -8.69 -21.35 10.46
N GLN A 316 -8.18 -20.85 9.32
CA GLN A 316 -7.74 -21.67 8.19
C GLN A 316 -8.85 -22.61 7.67
N ALA A 317 -10.10 -22.15 7.73
CA ALA A 317 -11.28 -22.96 7.45
C ALA A 317 -11.67 -23.01 5.96
N GLN A 318 -10.94 -22.32 5.06
CA GLN A 318 -11.27 -22.24 3.64
C GLN A 318 -11.35 -23.62 2.95
N HIS A 319 -10.47 -24.56 3.31
CA HIS A 319 -10.50 -25.92 2.76
C HIS A 319 -11.72 -26.71 3.24
N ALA A 320 -12.10 -26.58 4.51
CA ALA A 320 -13.30 -27.23 5.05
C ALA A 320 -14.59 -26.66 4.44
N VAL A 321 -14.65 -25.34 4.23
CA VAL A 321 -15.78 -24.70 3.55
C VAL A 321 -15.88 -25.19 2.09
N LYS A 322 -14.75 -25.38 1.41
CA LYS A 322 -14.73 -25.96 0.06
C LYS A 322 -15.18 -27.42 0.02
N GLU A 323 -14.77 -28.22 0.99
CA GLU A 323 -15.21 -29.62 1.10
C GLU A 323 -16.73 -29.70 1.31
N ILE A 324 -17.28 -28.85 2.19
CA ILE A 324 -18.73 -28.72 2.39
C ILE A 324 -19.42 -28.29 1.08
N ALA A 325 -18.86 -27.32 0.37
CA ALA A 325 -19.41 -26.85 -0.90
C ALA A 325 -19.49 -27.98 -1.94
N THR A 326 -18.40 -28.72 -2.10
CA THR A 326 -18.31 -29.86 -3.02
C THR A 326 -19.33 -30.95 -2.65
N LEU A 327 -19.47 -31.24 -1.35
CA LEU A 327 -20.41 -32.24 -0.85
C LEU A 327 -21.87 -31.86 -1.14
N LEU A 328 -22.21 -30.57 -0.98
CA LEU A 328 -23.53 -30.03 -1.32
C LEU A 328 -23.80 -30.06 -2.83
N GLU A 329 -22.79 -29.75 -3.66
CA GLU A 329 -22.89 -29.86 -5.12
C GLU A 329 -23.20 -31.29 -5.57
N THR A 330 -22.56 -32.31 -4.98
CA THR A 330 -22.90 -33.73 -5.25
C THR A 330 -24.35 -34.10 -4.93
N LYS A 331 -25.00 -33.33 -4.05
CA LYS A 331 -26.42 -33.52 -3.70
C LYS A 331 -27.36 -32.65 -4.56
N ASN A 332 -26.87 -32.03 -5.62
CA ASN A 332 -27.59 -31.10 -6.50
C ASN A 332 -28.16 -29.88 -5.75
N ILE A 333 -27.46 -29.40 -4.72
CA ILE A 333 -27.83 -28.18 -3.98
C ILE A 333 -27.08 -27.00 -4.59
N ASP A 334 -27.78 -25.92 -4.94
CA ASP A 334 -27.18 -24.71 -5.51
C ASP A 334 -26.37 -23.96 -4.43
N ILE A 335 -25.05 -23.93 -4.57
CA ILE A 335 -24.17 -23.21 -3.64
C ILE A 335 -23.49 -22.01 -4.30
N THR A 336 -23.54 -20.87 -3.61
CA THR A 336 -22.92 -19.63 -4.09
C THR A 336 -22.16 -18.92 -2.97
N PHE A 337 -21.09 -18.23 -3.33
CA PHE A 337 -20.29 -17.43 -2.40
C PHE A 337 -20.60 -15.95 -2.58
N ALA A 338 -21.05 -15.29 -1.51
CA ALA A 338 -21.34 -13.86 -1.49
C ALA A 338 -20.26 -13.14 -0.68
N ILE A 339 -19.30 -12.54 -1.37
CA ILE A 339 -18.14 -11.88 -0.76
C ILE A 339 -18.43 -10.38 -0.63
N HIS A 340 -18.45 -9.88 0.61
CA HIS A 340 -18.52 -8.43 0.84
C HIS A 340 -17.20 -7.77 0.38
N PRO A 341 -17.22 -6.59 -0.29
CA PRO A 341 -16.02 -5.98 -0.87
C PRO A 341 -14.86 -5.71 0.11
N VAL A 342 -15.18 -5.53 1.40
CA VAL A 342 -14.21 -5.27 2.48
C VAL A 342 -14.02 -6.49 3.40
N ALA A 343 -14.47 -7.67 3.01
CA ALA A 343 -14.25 -8.88 3.78
C ALA A 343 -12.75 -9.23 3.82
N GLY A 344 -12.19 -9.28 5.03
CA GLY A 344 -10.79 -9.64 5.27
C GLY A 344 -9.93 -8.48 5.77
N ARG A 345 -8.68 -8.44 5.31
CA ARG A 345 -7.62 -7.47 5.69
C ARG A 345 -6.92 -6.84 4.47
N MET A 346 -7.42 -7.10 3.26
CA MET A 346 -7.00 -6.43 2.01
C MET A 346 -8.12 -6.55 0.97
N PRO A 347 -8.17 -5.67 -0.05
CA PRO A 347 -9.08 -5.84 -1.17
C PRO A 347 -8.91 -7.20 -1.83
N GLY A 348 -10.01 -7.91 -2.03
CA GLY A 348 -9.98 -9.25 -2.65
C GLY A 348 -9.37 -10.34 -1.77
N HIS A 349 -9.15 -10.12 -0.46
CA HIS A 349 -8.53 -11.14 0.41
C HIS A 349 -9.28 -12.48 0.37
N MET A 350 -10.61 -12.45 0.48
CA MET A 350 -11.41 -13.69 0.45
C MET A 350 -11.39 -14.36 -0.92
N ASN A 351 -11.33 -13.61 -2.02
CA ASN A 351 -11.25 -14.17 -3.37
C ASN A 351 -9.98 -15.01 -3.53
N VAL A 352 -8.84 -14.49 -3.05
CA VAL A 352 -7.55 -15.18 -3.13
C VAL A 352 -7.55 -16.43 -2.26
N LEU A 353 -8.08 -16.37 -1.03
CA LEU A 353 -8.10 -17.53 -0.12
C LEU A 353 -9.05 -18.64 -0.60
N LEU A 354 -10.17 -18.29 -1.23
CA LEU A 354 -11.07 -19.29 -1.81
C LEU A 354 -10.45 -19.92 -3.06
N ALA A 355 -9.74 -19.14 -3.89
CA ALA A 355 -9.02 -19.67 -5.05
C ALA A 355 -7.81 -20.54 -4.67
N GLU A 356 -7.22 -20.35 -3.48
CA GLU A 356 -6.19 -21.25 -2.92
C GLU A 356 -6.80 -22.56 -2.40
N ALA A 357 -8.07 -22.53 -1.99
CA ALA A 357 -8.77 -23.71 -1.50
C ALA A 357 -9.36 -24.57 -2.63
N ASP A 358 -9.51 -24.02 -3.83
CA ASP A 358 -9.89 -24.72 -5.08
C ASP A 358 -8.78 -25.67 -5.56
#